data_AF-A0A8S9PW82-F1
#
_entry.id   AF-A0A8S9PW82-F1
#
_cell.length_a   1.000
_cell.length_b   1.000
_cell.length_c   1.000
_cell.angle_alpha   90.00
_cell.angle_beta   90.00
_cell.angle_gamma   90.00
#
_symmetry.space_group_name_H-M   'P 1'
#
loop_
_entity.id
_entity.type
_entity.pdbx_description
1 polymer ?
#
loop_
_entity_poly.entity_id
_entity_poly.type
_entity_poly.pdbx_seq_one_letter_code
_entity_poly.pdbx_strand_id
1 'polypeptide(L)'
;MVSLETTLALHLPVIDFASPNLKPRTIEWDSVRGDVRRALEEYGCFEASFYNFPVKHRKDVSKEVFQLLLETKQRVVSKRK
;
A
#
# COMPACT_ATOMS: atom_id res chain seq x y z
N MET A 1 19.43 17.02 -22.62
CA MET A 1 19.05 18.05 -21.63
C MET A 1 17.53 18.00 -21.50
N VAL A 2 17.02 17.27 -20.50
CA VAL A 2 15.60 17.31 -20.12
C VAL A 2 15.54 17.57 -18.62
N SER A 3 15.75 18.83 -18.24
CA SER A 3 15.20 19.33 -16.97
C SER A 3 13.81 19.82 -17.29
N LEU A 4 12.81 19.08 -16.83
CA LEU A 4 11.50 19.62 -16.55
C LEU A 4 11.18 19.19 -15.13
N GLU A 5 11.70 20.02 -14.22
CA GLU A 5 11.21 20.18 -12.86
C GLU A 5 9.68 20.31 -12.93
N THR A 6 8.99 19.21 -12.69
CA THR A 6 7.58 19.22 -12.37
C THR A 6 7.39 18.13 -11.34
N THR A 7 7.82 18.43 -10.13
CA THR A 7 7.32 17.80 -8.90
C THR A 7 5.85 18.19 -8.73
N LEU A 8 5.00 17.86 -9.72
CA LEU A 8 3.59 17.64 -9.42
C LEU A 8 3.62 16.43 -8.50
N ALA A 9 3.15 16.57 -7.28
CA ALA A 9 2.89 15.41 -6.44
C ALA A 9 2.07 14.44 -7.29
N LEU A 10 2.68 13.34 -7.72
CA LEU A 10 2.02 12.30 -8.50
C LEU A 10 0.95 11.73 -7.58
N HIS A 11 -0.28 12.24 -7.72
CA HIS A 11 -1.39 11.77 -6.94
C HIS A 11 -1.77 10.41 -7.49
N LEU A 12 -1.46 9.39 -6.71
CA LEU A 12 -1.75 8.02 -7.07
C LEU A 12 -3.27 7.80 -7.05
N PRO A 13 -3.84 6.99 -7.96
CA PRO A 13 -5.24 6.63 -7.87
C PRO A 13 -5.52 5.98 -6.51
N VAL A 14 -6.56 6.44 -5.82
CA VAL A 14 -7.07 5.80 -4.61
C VAL A 14 -8.24 4.93 -5.00
N ILE A 15 -8.17 3.63 -4.71
CA ILE A 15 -9.19 2.64 -5.05
C ILE A 15 -9.84 2.15 -3.76
N ASP A 16 -11.17 2.20 -3.73
CA ASP A 16 -11.92 1.80 -2.55
C ASP A 16 -12.27 0.30 -2.53
N PHE A 17 -11.71 -0.38 -1.54
CA PHE A 17 -11.97 -1.78 -1.20
C PHE A 17 -12.86 -1.93 0.04
N ALA A 18 -13.31 -0.84 0.65
CA ALA A 18 -14.14 -0.90 1.85
C ALA A 18 -15.58 -1.34 1.56
N SER A 19 -16.05 -1.30 0.30
CA SER A 19 -17.43 -1.64 -0.02
C SER A 19 -17.80 -3.08 0.42
N PRO A 20 -18.82 -3.28 1.27
CA PRO A 20 -19.27 -4.62 1.69
C PRO A 20 -19.87 -5.44 0.54
N ASN A 21 -20.22 -4.78 -0.56
CA ASN A 21 -20.75 -5.39 -1.78
C ASN A 21 -19.67 -5.76 -2.79
N LEU A 22 -18.39 -5.54 -2.46
CA LEU A 22 -17.25 -5.92 -3.28
C LEU A 22 -17.04 -7.45 -3.24
N LYS A 23 -17.91 -8.18 -3.95
CA LYS A 23 -17.90 -9.63 -4.04
C LYS A 23 -17.75 -10.06 -5.49
N PRO A 24 -17.12 -11.22 -5.77
CA PRO A 24 -17.04 -11.71 -7.14
C PRO A 24 -18.41 -11.76 -7.81
N ARG A 25 -18.46 -11.39 -9.09
CA ARG A 25 -19.69 -11.34 -9.93
C ARG A 25 -20.69 -10.22 -9.59
N THR A 26 -20.28 -9.19 -8.84
CA THR A 26 -21.06 -7.96 -8.68
C THR A 26 -20.56 -6.85 -9.60
N ILE A 27 -21.40 -5.86 -9.88
CA ILE A 27 -21.05 -4.71 -10.75
C ILE A 27 -19.92 -3.89 -10.10
N GLU A 28 -19.96 -3.77 -8.77
CA GLU A 28 -18.93 -3.11 -7.98
C GLU A 28 -17.57 -3.81 -8.13
N TRP A 29 -17.55 -5.13 -8.16
CA TRP A 29 -16.34 -5.92 -8.37
C TRP A 29 -15.74 -5.71 -9.76
N ASP A 30 -16.57 -5.71 -10.79
CA ASP A 30 -16.11 -5.49 -12.17
C ASP A 30 -15.58 -4.06 -12.36
N SER A 31 -16.22 -3.07 -11.71
CA SER A 31 -15.73 -1.69 -11.68
C SER A 31 -14.36 -1.58 -11.02
N VAL A 32 -14.23 -2.06 -9.77
CA VAL A 32 -12.97 -1.98 -9.01
C VAL A 32 -11.85 -2.76 -9.71
N ARG A 33 -12.15 -3.92 -10.32
CA ARG A 33 -11.19 -4.65 -11.17
C ARG A 33 -10.70 -3.79 -12.34
N GLY A 34 -11.61 -3.05 -12.99
CA GLY A 34 -11.27 -2.11 -14.05
C GLY A 34 -10.35 -1.00 -13.57
N ASP A 35 -10.65 -0.42 -12.41
CA ASP A 35 -9.82 0.61 -11.77
C ASP A 35 -8.42 0.10 -11.44
N VAL A 36 -8.32 -1.08 -10.84
CA VAL A 36 -7.03 -1.73 -10.50
C VAL A 36 -6.20 -1.95 -11.75
N ARG A 37 -6.81 -2.48 -12.81
CA ARG A 37 -6.10 -2.73 -14.07
C ARG A 37 -5.57 -1.43 -14.67
N ARG A 38 -6.40 -0.39 -14.77
CA ARG A 38 -5.98 0.92 -15.30
C ARG A 38 -4.86 1.53 -14.48
N ALA A 39 -4.97 1.49 -13.14
CA ALA A 39 -3.94 2.04 -12.27
C ALA A 39 -2.59 1.32 -12.43
N LEU A 40 -2.60 -0.01 -12.58
CA LEU A 40 -1.38 -0.77 -12.84
C LEU A 40 -0.80 -0.51 -14.24
N GLU A 41 -1.65 -0.39 -15.25
CA GLU A 41 -1.23 -0.10 -16.64
C GLU A 41 -0.65 1.32 -16.79
N GLU A 42 -1.25 2.33 -16.15
CA GLU A 42 -0.89 3.75 -16.32
C GLU A 42 0.11 4.26 -15.26
N TYR A 43 -0.02 3.83 -14.00
CA TYR A 43 0.76 4.36 -12.87
C TYR A 43 1.72 3.33 -12.27
N GLY A 44 1.53 2.04 -12.55
CA GLY A 44 2.28 0.94 -11.94
C GLY A 44 1.91 0.64 -10.48
N CYS A 45 1.12 1.49 -9.82
CA CYS A 45 0.60 1.27 -8.46
C CYS A 45 -0.70 2.06 -8.19
N PHE A 46 -1.31 1.81 -7.04
CA PHE A 46 -2.47 2.55 -6.50
C PHE A 46 -2.44 2.57 -4.97
N GLU A 47 -3.12 3.54 -4.36
CA GLU A 47 -3.44 3.51 -2.93
C GLU A 47 -4.75 2.75 -2.73
N ALA A 48 -4.78 1.80 -1.81
CA ALA A 48 -5.99 1.04 -1.50
C ALA A 48 -6.61 1.56 -0.20
N SER A 49 -7.84 2.07 -0.26
CA SER A 49 -8.64 2.32 0.94
C SER A 49 -9.40 1.07 1.33
N PHE A 50 -9.37 0.72 2.61
CA PHE A 50 -10.11 -0.40 3.18
C PHE A 50 -10.67 0.03 4.53
N TYR A 51 -11.67 -0.67 5.05
CA TYR A 51 -12.21 -0.40 6.37
C TYR A 51 -11.06 -0.29 7.39
N ASN A 52 -11.11 0.78 8.18
CA ASN A 52 -10.15 1.03 9.24
C ASN A 52 -10.00 -0.23 10.10
N PHE A 53 -8.89 -0.96 9.93
CA PHE A 53 -8.46 -1.92 10.92
C PHE A 53 -8.42 -1.19 12.27
N PRO A 54 -8.86 -1.80 13.37
CA PRO A 54 -8.78 -1.15 14.67
C PRO A 54 -7.33 -0.70 14.89
N VAL A 55 -7.12 0.62 14.80
CA VAL A 55 -5.80 1.28 14.85
C VAL A 55 -5.06 0.92 16.14
N LYS A 56 -5.78 0.44 17.16
CA LYS A 56 -5.27 -0.12 18.41
C LYS A 56 -4.21 -1.22 18.25
N HIS A 57 -4.18 -1.94 17.13
CA HIS A 57 -3.16 -2.98 16.89
C HIS A 57 -1.95 -2.49 16.07
N ARG A 58 -2.03 -1.29 15.48
CA ARG A 58 -0.85 -0.59 14.94
C ARG A 58 -0.10 0.07 16.09
N LYS A 59 0.30 -0.72 17.10
CA LYS A 59 1.42 -0.26 17.93
C LYS A 59 2.61 -0.10 16.99
N ASP A 60 3.31 1.00 17.17
CA ASP A 60 4.49 1.43 16.40
C ASP A 60 5.72 0.52 16.68
N VAL A 61 5.48 -0.79 16.84
CA VAL A 61 6.49 -1.81 17.12
C VAL A 61 7.60 -1.76 16.07
N SER A 62 7.26 -1.38 14.83
CA SER A 62 8.24 -1.12 13.79
C SER A 62 9.21 0.01 14.18
N LYS A 63 8.72 1.16 14.66
CA LYS A 63 9.58 2.27 15.10
C LYS A 63 10.46 1.88 16.27
N GLU A 64 9.93 1.14 17.24
CA GLU A 64 10.69 0.65 18.40
C GLU A 64 11.86 -0.24 17.96
N VAL A 65 11.65 -1.14 16.99
CA VAL A 65 12.72 -1.95 16.40
C VAL A 65 13.77 -1.09 15.69
N PHE A 66 13.34 -0.01 15.02
CA PHE A 66 14.27 0.95 14.41
C PHE A 66 15.06 1.79 15.42
N GLN A 67 14.66 1.86 16.69
CA GLN A 67 15.44 2.55 17.74
C GLN A 67 16.50 1.66 18.41
N LEU A 68 16.55 0.36 18.09
CA LEU A 68 17.58 -0.53 18.62
C LEU A 68 18.97 -0.23 18.02
N LEU A 69 20.01 -0.47 18.82
CA LEU A 69 21.41 -0.44 18.38
C LEU A 69 21.63 -1.37 17.16
N LEU A 70 22.56 -0.99 16.29
CA LEU A 70 22.85 -1.69 15.04
C LEU A 70 23.19 -3.17 15.28
N GLU A 71 24.00 -3.46 16.30
CA GLU A 71 24.38 -4.83 16.66
C GLU A 71 23.17 -5.70 17.02
N THR A 72 22.19 -5.13 17.73
CA THR A 72 20.96 -5.84 18.11
C THR A 72 20.10 -6.16 16.90
N LYS A 73 20.04 -5.26 15.91
CA LYS A 73 19.29 -5.46 14.66
C LYS A 73 19.91 -6.57 13.79
N GLN A 74 21.24 -6.61 13.71
CA GLN A 74 21.96 -7.59 12.90
C GLN A 74 21.87 -9.03 13.44
N ARG A 75 21.46 -9.22 14.70
CA ARG A 75 21.22 -10.55 15.29
C ARG A 75 19.90 -11.19 14.81
N VAL A 76 18.96 -10.40 14.29
CA VAL A 76 17.67 -10.89 13.76
C VAL A 76 17.82 -11.26 12.29
N VAL A 77 18.58 -12.32 12.01
CA VAL A 77 18.71 -12.91 10.68
C VAL A 77 18.10 -14.30 10.70
N SER A 78 17.16 -14.56 9.80
CA SER A 78 16.64 -15.92 9.60
C SER A 78 17.71 -16.77 8.92
N LYS A 79 17.88 -18.00 9.39
CA LYS A 79 18.64 -19.00 8.63
C LYS A 79 17.82 -19.33 7.39
N ARG A 80 18.39 -19.13 6.20
CA ARG A 80 17.77 -19.61 4.96
C ARG A 80 17.67 -21.14 5.04
N LYS A 81 16.49 -21.68 4.72
CA LYS A 81 16.31 -23.11 4.47
C LYS A 81 16.84 -23.44 3.08
#